data_AF-A0A8H6V165-F1
#
_entry.id   AF-A0A8H6V165-F1
#
_cell.length_a   1.000
_cell.length_b   1.000
_cell.length_c   1.000
_cell.angle_alpha   90.00
_cell.angle_beta   90.00
_cell.angle_gamma   90.00
#
_symmetry.space_group_name_H-M   'P 1'
#
loop_
_entity.id
_entity.type
_entity.pdbx_description
1 polymer ?
#
loop_
_entity_poly.entity_id
_entity_poly.type
_entity_poly.pdbx_seq_one_letter_code
_entity_poly.pdbx_strand_id
1 'polypeptide(L)'
;MTIPSIPETIPEHSELKGKAPLRDISGIPANPRQTIRTPSWDLTSTWLIGANDNIRAWWDCIGPQVAILADEAGYSVAAQTDILLLLHSIVLPDMGRFPPAVQNRPAVQYSWKINTDDYDHPTLTLTVEAPGEHAKGSSSMTRHHLQATQNIVEQLSAHLPAVDLTWYRHFVTAFQIDHHTDHFSHHRTFLSTDKDTTRPRMPLSFEFTDTGVVPKVYFYPPAQAHESKPSLAIFTDAIRPISETNPLPAFEELVAFVDNHPVGVTLNPEMLGMDCVEPAQASLYLHARTPVTNFESIITIMALGGRVHAMDMAIMELWELLCFVLRPKSLDRMFSWGDELPVWNAHAEDDEEQGLRYCFEITPGSEVPEVTLYIPVVRYGPADEDVAVGLERFLKQRGQAQFADGFWRVLNMLSEGLTDSDSRRVVTHIACSLHGESLDVTACLEPAILHSRDD
;
A
#
# COMPACT_ATOMS: atom_id res chain seq x y z
N MET A 1 3.82 -8.14 -37.87
CA MET A 1 2.44 -8.62 -37.84
C MET A 1 1.56 -7.43 -37.48
N THR A 2 0.42 -7.32 -38.16
CA THR A 2 -0.47 -6.17 -38.23
C THR A 2 -1.14 -5.85 -36.90
N ILE A 3 -1.03 -4.58 -36.50
CA ILE A 3 -1.73 -3.95 -35.37
C ILE A 3 -3.26 -4.09 -35.58
N PRO A 4 -4.05 -4.55 -34.59
CA PRO A 4 -5.50 -4.58 -34.71
C PRO A 4 -6.08 -3.16 -34.70
N SER A 5 -7.06 -2.93 -35.58
CA SER A 5 -7.75 -1.65 -35.78
C SER A 5 -8.70 -1.28 -34.62
N ILE A 6 -8.68 0.00 -34.27
CA ILE A 6 -9.49 0.68 -33.26
C ILE A 6 -11.00 0.65 -33.61
N PRO A 7 -11.91 0.32 -32.68
CA PRO A 7 -13.33 0.62 -32.84
C PRO A 7 -13.60 2.07 -32.39
N GLU A 8 -13.98 2.94 -33.32
CA GLU A 8 -14.26 4.37 -33.08
C GLU A 8 -15.64 4.68 -32.50
N THR A 9 -16.50 3.71 -32.17
CA THR A 9 -17.84 4.00 -31.63
C THR A 9 -18.38 2.89 -30.72
N ILE A 10 -18.93 3.29 -29.58
CA ILE A 10 -19.73 2.44 -28.67
C ILE A 10 -21.14 2.31 -29.28
N PRO A 11 -21.73 1.10 -29.40
CA PRO A 11 -23.09 0.96 -29.90
C PRO A 11 -24.08 1.54 -28.88
N GLU A 12 -24.79 2.60 -29.26
CA GLU A 12 -26.00 3.04 -28.58
C GLU A 12 -27.12 1.99 -28.78
N HIS A 13 -27.78 1.65 -27.67
CA HIS A 13 -28.98 0.81 -27.55
C HIS A 13 -28.80 -0.72 -27.63
N SER A 14 -28.71 -1.33 -26.44
CA SER A 14 -29.37 -2.62 -26.21
C SER A 14 -30.34 -2.49 -25.03
N GLU A 15 -31.62 -2.75 -25.30
CA GLU A 15 -32.71 -2.69 -24.33
C GLU A 15 -32.57 -3.82 -23.29
N LEU A 16 -32.20 -3.48 -22.05
CA LEU A 16 -32.30 -4.37 -20.91
C LEU A 16 -33.78 -4.54 -20.50
N LYS A 17 -34.40 -5.63 -20.97
CA LYS A 17 -35.70 -6.11 -20.46
C LYS A 17 -35.49 -6.99 -19.23
N GLY A 18 -35.99 -6.53 -18.07
CA GLY A 18 -36.09 -7.34 -16.87
C GLY A 18 -36.16 -6.52 -15.57
N LYS A 19 -37.19 -5.68 -15.39
CA LYS A 19 -37.41 -4.98 -14.12
C LYS A 19 -37.89 -5.97 -13.05
N ALA A 20 -37.01 -6.31 -12.10
CA ALA A 20 -37.45 -6.69 -10.75
C ALA A 20 -37.88 -5.40 -10.00
N PRO A 21 -38.85 -5.45 -9.07
CA PRO A 21 -39.36 -4.25 -8.44
C PRO A 21 -38.30 -3.59 -7.54
N LEU A 22 -38.08 -2.30 -7.77
CA LEU A 22 -37.33 -1.39 -6.90
C LEU A 22 -37.89 -1.51 -5.47
N ARG A 23 -37.04 -1.89 -4.51
CA ARG A 23 -37.35 -1.71 -3.09
C ARG A 23 -37.33 -0.21 -2.80
N ASP A 24 -38.41 0.24 -2.18
CA ASP A 24 -38.62 1.60 -1.69
C ASP A 24 -37.50 1.99 -0.72
N ILE A 25 -36.68 2.97 -1.11
CA ILE A 25 -35.50 3.43 -0.36
C ILE A 25 -35.86 4.62 0.56
N SER A 26 -37.14 4.86 0.83
CA SER A 26 -37.62 5.96 1.68
C SER A 26 -37.36 5.78 3.18
N GLY A 27 -36.38 4.96 3.57
CA GLY A 27 -36.12 4.60 4.97
C GLY A 27 -34.67 4.71 5.46
N ILE A 28 -33.72 5.29 4.69
CA ILE A 28 -32.37 5.54 5.21
C ILE A 28 -32.46 6.69 6.22
N PRO A 29 -32.22 6.47 7.52
CA PRO A 29 -32.21 7.57 8.47
C PRO A 29 -30.99 8.44 8.20
N ALA A 30 -31.22 9.74 8.01
CA ALA A 30 -30.17 10.73 8.12
C ALA A 30 -29.64 10.72 9.57
N ASN A 31 -28.49 10.08 9.78
CA ASN A 31 -27.54 10.12 10.91
C ASN A 31 -28.12 10.14 12.35
N PRO A 32 -27.74 9.17 13.19
CA PRO A 32 -26.91 9.57 14.32
C PRO A 32 -25.82 8.54 14.68
N ARG A 33 -24.55 8.97 14.60
CA ARG A 33 -23.41 8.59 15.48
C ARG A 33 -23.59 7.27 16.26
N GLN A 34 -23.61 6.13 15.57
CA GLN A 34 -23.37 4.84 16.19
C GLN A 34 -21.90 4.53 16.00
N THR A 35 -21.14 4.57 17.10
CA THR A 35 -19.84 3.88 17.15
C THR A 35 -20.14 2.42 16.83
N ILE A 36 -19.78 1.98 15.62
CA ILE A 36 -19.93 0.59 15.21
C ILE A 36 -19.06 -0.22 16.17
N ARG A 37 -19.69 -0.93 17.12
CA ARG A 37 -19.00 -1.82 18.04
C ARG A 37 -19.09 -3.22 17.47
N THR A 38 -17.92 -3.79 17.17
CA THR A 38 -17.81 -5.18 16.74
C THR A 38 -17.69 -6.09 17.97
N PRO A 39 -18.19 -7.35 17.92
CA PRO A 39 -18.03 -8.28 19.02
C PRO A 39 -16.57 -8.53 19.41
N SER A 40 -15.66 -8.54 18.42
CA SER A 40 -14.22 -8.68 18.62
C SER A 40 -13.63 -7.50 19.40
N TRP A 41 -14.04 -6.27 19.09
CA TRP A 41 -13.64 -5.08 19.84
C TRP A 41 -14.15 -5.09 21.28
N ASP A 42 -15.42 -5.41 21.49
CA ASP A 42 -15.98 -5.47 22.85
C ASP A 42 -15.27 -6.55 23.71
N LEU A 43 -14.95 -7.71 23.13
CA LEU A 43 -14.19 -8.76 23.80
C LEU A 43 -12.78 -8.29 24.17
N THR A 44 -12.05 -7.75 23.21
CA THR A 44 -10.63 -7.38 23.40
C THR A 44 -10.46 -6.16 24.30
N SER A 45 -11.28 -5.11 24.11
CA SER A 45 -11.22 -3.88 24.91
C SER A 45 -11.66 -4.05 26.37
N THR A 46 -12.44 -5.10 26.69
CA THR A 46 -12.85 -5.39 28.07
C THR A 46 -11.67 -5.86 28.94
N TRP A 47 -10.76 -6.64 28.37
CA TRP A 47 -9.72 -7.36 29.13
C TRP A 47 -8.31 -6.82 28.89
N LEU A 48 -8.04 -6.22 27.74
CA LEU A 48 -6.73 -5.68 27.40
C LEU A 48 -6.64 -4.22 27.86
N ILE A 49 -5.94 -4.02 28.97
CA ILE A 49 -5.54 -2.68 29.41
C ILE A 49 -4.06 -2.52 29.08
N GLY A 50 -3.74 -1.54 28.22
CA GLY A 50 -2.36 -1.24 27.85
C GLY A 50 -1.46 -1.04 29.06
N ALA A 51 -0.24 -1.60 29.00
CA ALA A 51 0.72 -1.59 30.10
C ALA A 51 1.19 -0.17 30.51
N ASN A 52 1.00 0.81 29.62
CA ASN A 52 1.23 2.23 29.89
C ASN A 52 0.21 3.09 29.11
N ASP A 53 0.17 4.39 29.42
CA ASP A 53 -0.79 5.32 28.83
C ASP A 53 -0.61 5.53 27.32
N ASN A 54 0.62 5.39 26.78
CA ASN A 54 0.85 5.49 25.33
C ASN A 54 0.28 4.29 24.59
N ILE A 55 0.52 3.07 25.07
CA ILE A 55 -0.06 1.84 24.49
C ILE A 55 -1.58 1.93 24.54
N ARG A 56 -2.16 2.39 25.65
CA ARG A 56 -3.61 2.60 25.77
C ARG A 56 -4.11 3.61 24.75
N ALA A 57 -3.44 4.75 24.59
CA ALA A 57 -3.86 5.77 23.65
C ALA A 57 -3.76 5.31 22.18
N TRP A 58 -2.70 4.58 21.83
CA TRP A 58 -2.61 3.91 20.53
C TRP A 58 -3.75 2.91 20.34
N TRP A 59 -3.99 2.03 21.33
CA TRP A 59 -5.04 1.04 21.29
C TRP A 59 -6.43 1.65 21.10
N ASP A 60 -6.75 2.70 21.86
CA ASP A 60 -8.01 3.43 21.76
C ASP A 60 -8.18 4.13 20.40
N CYS A 61 -7.07 4.45 19.72
CA CYS A 61 -7.07 5.11 18.42
C CYS A 61 -7.22 4.11 17.25
N ILE A 62 -6.31 3.13 17.13
CA ILE A 62 -6.26 2.25 15.95
C ILE A 62 -6.94 0.89 16.17
N GLY A 63 -7.15 0.47 17.41
CA GLY A 63 -7.82 -0.78 17.75
C GLY A 63 -9.25 -0.89 17.18
N PRO A 64 -10.14 0.10 17.43
CA PRO A 64 -11.48 0.11 16.85
C PRO A 64 -11.46 0.14 15.31
N GLN A 65 -10.49 0.86 14.73
CA GLN A 65 -10.36 0.99 13.27
C GLN A 65 -10.06 -0.37 12.64
N VAL A 66 -9.07 -1.10 13.17
CA VAL A 66 -8.70 -2.44 12.71
C VAL A 66 -9.84 -3.44 12.93
N ALA A 67 -10.56 -3.34 14.04
CA ALA A 67 -11.71 -4.20 14.31
C ALA A 67 -12.83 -4.02 13.27
N ILE A 68 -13.17 -2.77 12.92
CA ILE A 68 -14.18 -2.46 11.90
C ILE A 68 -13.68 -2.86 10.51
N LEU A 69 -12.43 -2.56 10.15
CA LEU A 69 -11.82 -2.99 8.90
C LEU A 69 -11.93 -4.51 8.69
N ALA A 70 -11.58 -5.30 9.71
CA ALA A 70 -11.67 -6.75 9.64
C ALA A 70 -13.12 -7.26 9.61
N ASP A 71 -14.05 -6.62 10.32
CA ASP A 71 -15.47 -7.00 10.29
C ASP A 71 -16.10 -6.73 8.93
N GLU A 72 -15.85 -5.55 8.36
CA GLU A 72 -16.35 -5.17 7.04
C GLU A 72 -15.69 -5.98 5.92
N ALA A 73 -14.46 -6.44 6.14
CA ALA A 73 -13.78 -7.39 5.27
C ALA A 73 -14.20 -8.85 5.51
N GLY A 74 -15.22 -9.12 6.33
CA GLY A 74 -15.83 -10.45 6.46
C GLY A 74 -15.06 -11.47 7.30
N TYR A 75 -14.02 -11.06 8.03
CA TYR A 75 -13.27 -11.97 8.89
C TYR A 75 -14.15 -12.52 10.01
N SER A 76 -13.96 -13.79 10.38
CA SER A 76 -14.64 -14.37 11.54
C SER A 76 -14.26 -13.62 12.83
N VAL A 77 -15.15 -13.62 13.84
CA VAL A 77 -14.86 -12.97 15.14
C VAL A 77 -13.57 -13.49 15.79
N ALA A 78 -13.24 -14.77 15.59
CA ALA A 78 -11.99 -15.37 16.05
C ALA A 78 -10.78 -14.75 15.33
N ALA A 79 -10.81 -14.68 13.99
CA ALA A 79 -9.74 -14.05 13.21
C ALA A 79 -9.60 -12.55 13.52
N GLN A 80 -10.72 -11.82 13.67
CA GLN A 80 -10.70 -10.42 14.11
C GLN A 80 -10.01 -10.27 15.48
N THR A 81 -10.27 -11.20 16.41
CA THR A 81 -9.66 -11.21 17.74
C THR A 81 -8.16 -11.51 17.66
N ASP A 82 -7.73 -12.46 16.82
CA ASP A 82 -6.32 -12.77 16.62
C ASP A 82 -5.54 -11.59 16.03
N ILE A 83 -6.12 -10.88 15.05
CA ILE A 83 -5.56 -9.64 14.48
C ILE A 83 -5.36 -8.59 15.58
N LEU A 84 -6.39 -8.38 16.41
CA LEU A 84 -6.37 -7.42 17.51
C LEU A 84 -5.36 -7.79 18.60
N LEU A 85 -5.21 -9.09 18.90
CA LEU A 85 -4.22 -9.58 19.86
C LEU A 85 -2.78 -9.41 19.36
N LEU A 86 -2.54 -9.66 18.07
CA LEU A 86 -1.24 -9.39 17.43
C LEU A 86 -0.92 -7.90 17.51
N LEU A 87 -1.86 -7.04 17.13
CA LEU A 87 -1.69 -5.59 17.22
C LEU A 87 -1.32 -5.16 18.64
N HIS A 88 -2.13 -5.54 19.63
CA HIS A 88 -1.92 -5.13 21.01
C HIS A 88 -0.63 -5.70 21.64
N SER A 89 -0.32 -6.96 21.37
CA SER A 89 0.75 -7.68 22.11
C SER A 89 2.11 -7.62 21.44
N ILE A 90 2.16 -7.41 20.12
CA ILE A 90 3.39 -7.47 19.33
C ILE A 90 3.75 -6.10 18.74
N VAL A 91 2.76 -5.35 18.23
CA VAL A 91 3.02 -4.08 17.52
C VAL A 91 3.03 -2.88 18.47
N LEU A 92 1.97 -2.70 19.25
CA LEU A 92 1.80 -1.51 20.10
C LEU A 92 2.93 -1.25 21.12
N PRO A 93 3.60 -2.27 21.71
CA PRO A 93 4.71 -2.02 22.64
C PRO A 93 5.85 -1.19 22.05
N ASP A 94 6.07 -1.28 20.74
CA ASP A 94 7.18 -0.61 20.03
C ASP A 94 6.74 0.67 19.29
N MET A 95 5.44 1.04 19.33
CA MET A 95 4.90 2.25 18.68
C MET A 95 5.32 3.57 19.36
N GLY A 96 5.89 3.50 20.56
CA GLY A 96 6.39 4.68 21.27
C GLY A 96 5.28 5.60 21.78
N ARG A 97 5.55 6.91 21.80
CA ARG A 97 4.65 7.94 22.37
C ARG A 97 3.45 8.21 21.46
N PHE A 98 2.28 8.42 22.07
CA PHE A 98 1.09 8.94 21.40
C PHE A 98 0.74 10.38 21.86
N PRO A 99 0.26 11.27 20.99
CA PRO A 99 0.32 11.15 19.53
C PRO A 99 1.78 11.05 19.07
N PRO A 100 2.05 10.46 17.88
CA PRO A 100 3.37 10.52 17.30
C PRO A 100 3.79 11.99 17.11
N ALA A 101 5.08 12.28 17.26
CA ALA A 101 5.60 13.58 16.87
C ALA A 101 5.30 13.84 15.39
N VAL A 102 5.24 15.12 14.97
CA VAL A 102 5.03 15.47 13.55
C VAL A 102 6.04 14.71 12.70
N GLN A 103 5.55 13.67 12.04
CA GLN A 103 6.23 12.99 10.97
C GLN A 103 5.51 13.43 9.70
N ASN A 104 6.26 13.75 8.66
CA ASN A 104 5.69 13.99 7.32
C ASN A 104 5.07 12.71 6.71
N ARG A 105 4.94 11.64 7.49
CA ARG A 105 4.54 10.29 7.06
C ARG A 105 3.62 9.65 8.10
N PRO A 106 2.68 8.81 7.67
CA PRO A 106 1.78 8.11 8.57
C PRO A 106 2.51 6.97 9.30
N ALA A 107 2.30 6.87 10.61
CA ALA A 107 2.80 5.73 11.40
C ALA A 107 2.08 4.41 11.08
N VAL A 108 0.85 4.51 10.57
CA VAL A 108 -0.04 3.38 10.26
C VAL A 108 -0.75 3.64 8.93
N GLN A 109 -0.78 2.63 8.07
CA GLN A 109 -1.56 2.60 6.83
C GLN A 109 -2.31 1.27 6.75
N TYR A 110 -3.47 1.28 6.07
CA TYR A 110 -4.24 0.09 5.79
C TYR A 110 -4.33 -0.13 4.28
N SER A 111 -4.36 -1.38 3.85
CA SER A 111 -4.71 -1.73 2.48
C SER A 111 -5.83 -2.76 2.48
N TRP A 112 -6.78 -2.57 1.57
CA TRP A 112 -7.95 -3.40 1.46
C TRP A 112 -8.06 -3.96 0.04
N LYS A 113 -7.58 -5.19 -0.14
CA LYS A 113 -7.52 -5.87 -1.44
C LYS A 113 -8.83 -6.57 -1.73
N ILE A 114 -9.53 -6.14 -2.77
CA ILE A 114 -10.78 -6.72 -3.25
C ILE A 114 -10.41 -7.72 -4.34
N ASN A 115 -10.35 -9.01 -3.98
CA ASN A 115 -10.07 -10.08 -4.94
C ASN A 115 -11.27 -10.35 -5.83
N THR A 116 -10.99 -10.80 -7.05
CA THR A 116 -12.02 -10.91 -8.08
C THR A 116 -12.36 -12.32 -8.51
N ASP A 117 -11.50 -13.29 -8.22
CA ASP A 117 -11.65 -14.64 -8.74
C ASP A 117 -11.80 -15.75 -7.68
N ASP A 118 -11.24 -15.62 -6.47
CA ASP A 118 -11.12 -16.80 -5.56
C ASP A 118 -11.63 -16.62 -4.12
N TYR A 119 -11.90 -15.40 -3.65
CA TYR A 119 -12.27 -15.14 -2.25
C TYR A 119 -13.63 -14.48 -2.10
N ASP A 120 -14.44 -15.01 -1.18
CA ASP A 120 -15.74 -14.44 -0.81
C ASP A 120 -15.62 -13.12 -0.01
N HIS A 121 -14.39 -12.70 0.31
CA HIS A 121 -14.14 -11.48 1.05
C HIS A 121 -12.80 -10.82 0.72
N PRO A 122 -12.64 -9.52 1.01
CA PRO A 122 -11.38 -8.84 0.80
C PRO A 122 -10.25 -9.22 1.79
N THR A 123 -9.00 -9.04 1.38
CA THR A 123 -7.81 -9.21 2.23
C THR A 123 -7.41 -7.88 2.88
N LEU A 124 -7.14 -7.90 4.19
CA LEU A 124 -6.70 -6.73 4.96
C LEU A 124 -5.18 -6.79 5.16
N THR A 125 -4.50 -5.68 4.89
CA THR A 125 -3.10 -5.48 5.23
C THR A 125 -2.95 -4.27 6.14
N LEU A 126 -2.20 -4.43 7.23
CA LEU A 126 -1.80 -3.36 8.14
C LEU A 126 -0.32 -3.05 7.92
N THR A 127 0.05 -1.83 7.55
CA THR A 127 1.43 -1.38 7.45
C THR A 127 1.75 -0.42 8.59
N VAL A 128 2.89 -0.64 9.24
CA VAL A 128 3.37 0.14 10.38
C VAL A 128 4.81 0.57 10.13
N GLU A 129 5.08 1.86 10.28
CA GLU A 129 6.43 2.40 10.46
C GLU A 129 6.53 2.91 11.89
N ALA A 130 6.98 2.05 12.80
CA ALA A 130 6.91 2.30 14.24
C ALA A 130 7.78 3.51 14.64
N PRO A 131 7.21 4.56 15.28
CA PRO A 131 7.97 5.73 15.71
C PRO A 131 9.06 5.45 16.76
N GLY A 132 8.93 4.35 17.51
CA GLY A 132 9.86 3.99 18.58
C GLY A 132 9.90 4.98 19.76
N GLU A 133 10.75 4.66 20.75
CA GLU A 133 10.91 5.48 21.95
C GLU A 133 11.71 6.77 21.63
N HIS A 134 11.11 7.94 21.84
CA HIS A 134 11.74 9.22 21.50
C HIS A 134 13.00 9.50 22.35
N ALA A 135 14.17 9.58 21.72
CA ALA A 135 15.25 10.42 22.25
C ALA A 135 15.25 11.77 21.54
N LYS A 136 15.43 12.84 22.32
CA LYS A 136 15.44 14.26 21.89
C LYS A 136 16.55 14.50 20.85
N GLY A 137 16.29 14.26 19.57
CA GLY A 137 17.23 14.53 18.48
C GLY A 137 16.89 13.84 17.16
N SER A 138 17.22 14.49 16.04
CA SER A 138 16.95 13.97 14.69
C SER A 138 17.76 12.72 14.33
N SER A 139 18.97 12.55 14.84
CA SER A 139 19.82 11.38 14.55
C SER A 139 19.47 10.16 15.41
N SER A 140 18.88 10.37 16.59
CA SER A 140 18.33 9.27 17.39
C SER A 140 17.03 8.74 16.82
N MET A 141 16.25 9.57 16.11
CA MET A 141 14.94 9.18 15.58
C MET A 141 15.01 7.99 14.61
N THR A 142 15.90 8.01 13.61
CA THR A 142 16.06 6.88 12.67
C THR A 142 16.47 5.59 13.39
N ARG A 143 17.37 5.66 14.37
CA ARG A 143 17.74 4.49 15.17
C ARG A 143 16.52 3.90 15.86
N HIS A 144 15.73 4.72 16.53
CA HIS A 144 14.57 4.25 17.29
C HIS A 144 13.50 3.63 16.39
N HIS A 145 13.28 4.19 15.19
CA HIS A 145 12.36 3.59 14.21
C HIS A 145 12.85 2.20 13.77
N LEU A 146 14.13 2.09 13.38
CA LEU A 146 14.71 0.82 12.94
C LEU A 146 14.73 -0.23 14.06
N GLN A 147 15.07 0.17 15.29
CA GLN A 147 15.07 -0.73 16.45
C GLN A 147 13.66 -1.21 16.80
N ALA A 148 12.65 -0.32 16.70
CA ALA A 148 11.26 -0.69 16.92
C ALA A 148 10.82 -1.76 15.92
N THR A 149 11.08 -1.57 14.62
CA THR A 149 10.78 -2.61 13.62
C THR A 149 11.55 -3.91 13.90
N GLN A 150 12.85 -3.83 14.23
CA GLN A 150 13.65 -5.00 14.58
C GLN A 150 13.03 -5.80 15.73
N ASN A 151 12.63 -5.13 16.80
CA ASN A 151 11.99 -5.77 17.95
C ASN A 151 10.69 -6.48 17.54
N ILE A 152 9.83 -5.81 16.76
CA ILE A 152 8.57 -6.39 16.29
C ILE A 152 8.84 -7.65 15.44
N VAL A 153 9.78 -7.59 14.50
CA VAL A 153 10.15 -8.73 13.63
C VAL A 153 10.70 -9.91 14.44
N GLU A 154 11.56 -9.65 15.44
CA GLU A 154 12.06 -10.69 16.34
C GLU A 154 10.95 -11.33 17.17
N GLN A 155 10.02 -10.51 17.71
CA GLN A 155 8.86 -11.01 18.44
C GLN A 155 7.96 -11.88 17.56
N LEU A 156 7.75 -11.52 16.29
CA LEU A 156 7.00 -12.35 15.35
C LEU A 156 7.66 -13.71 15.16
N SER A 157 8.98 -13.74 14.93
CA SER A 157 9.71 -15.01 14.77
C SER A 157 9.67 -15.90 16.01
N ALA A 158 9.55 -15.31 17.21
CA ALA A 158 9.44 -16.05 18.46
C ALA A 158 8.05 -16.67 18.67
N HIS A 159 6.99 -16.04 18.14
CA HIS A 159 5.60 -16.46 18.36
C HIS A 159 4.98 -17.22 17.18
N LEU A 160 5.50 -17.02 15.96
CA LEU A 160 4.96 -17.59 14.73
C LEU A 160 6.00 -18.52 14.08
N PRO A 161 5.84 -19.85 14.18
CA PRO A 161 6.81 -20.82 13.64
C PRO A 161 7.04 -20.71 12.13
N ALA A 162 6.09 -20.14 11.38
CA ALA A 162 6.19 -19.95 9.94
C ALA A 162 7.06 -18.75 9.53
N VAL A 163 7.43 -17.88 10.49
CA VAL A 163 8.23 -16.69 10.22
C VAL A 163 9.70 -17.08 10.10
N ASP A 164 10.30 -16.82 8.92
CA ASP A 164 11.72 -17.01 8.66
C ASP A 164 12.40 -15.67 8.39
N LEU A 165 13.54 -15.44 9.05
CA LEU A 165 14.29 -14.19 9.00
C LEU A 165 15.61 -14.30 8.21
N THR A 166 15.79 -15.34 7.41
CA THR A 166 17.02 -15.58 6.65
C THR A 166 17.28 -14.46 5.65
N TRP A 167 16.31 -14.15 4.79
CA TRP A 167 16.44 -13.03 3.84
C TRP A 167 16.41 -11.68 4.54
N TYR A 168 15.63 -11.54 5.62
CA TYR A 168 15.61 -10.31 6.42
C TYR A 168 17.01 -9.94 6.92
N ARG A 169 17.72 -10.89 7.54
CA ARG A 169 19.09 -10.68 8.03
C ARG A 169 20.06 -10.35 6.89
N HIS A 170 19.91 -11.00 5.74
CA HIS A 170 20.70 -10.69 4.55
C HIS A 170 20.50 -9.23 4.11
N PHE A 171 19.26 -8.77 3.96
CA PHE A 171 18.98 -7.39 3.51
C PHE A 171 19.34 -6.33 4.54
N VAL A 172 19.21 -6.61 5.84
CA VAL A 172 19.73 -5.73 6.91
C VAL A 172 21.22 -5.44 6.70
N THR A 173 22.02 -6.47 6.43
CA THR A 173 23.46 -6.32 6.15
C THR A 173 23.73 -5.70 4.78
N ALA A 174 23.04 -6.18 3.72
CA ALA A 174 23.26 -5.71 2.35
C ALA A 174 22.96 -4.21 2.18
N PHE A 175 21.91 -3.72 2.85
CA PHE A 175 21.54 -2.31 2.88
C PHE A 175 22.18 -1.51 4.03
N GLN A 176 23.10 -2.11 4.78
CA GLN A 176 23.87 -1.45 5.85
C GLN A 176 22.99 -0.90 6.99
N ILE A 177 21.81 -1.48 7.22
CA ILE A 177 20.83 -1.00 8.20
C ILE A 177 21.37 -1.12 9.63
N ASP A 178 22.11 -2.17 9.94
CA ASP A 178 22.77 -2.43 11.22
C ASP A 178 23.72 -1.30 11.66
N HIS A 179 24.41 -0.67 10.71
CA HIS A 179 25.23 0.51 10.98
C HIS A 179 24.43 1.70 11.48
N HIS A 180 23.12 1.75 11.24
CA HIS A 180 22.24 2.83 11.69
C HIS A 180 21.54 2.53 13.02
N THR A 181 21.53 1.26 13.45
CA THR A 181 21.02 0.87 14.77
C THR A 181 22.09 0.99 15.86
N ASP A 182 23.38 0.81 15.52
CA ASP A 182 24.48 0.84 16.49
C ASP A 182 24.96 2.25 16.92
N HIS A 183 25.51 2.33 18.13
CA HIS A 183 25.95 3.59 18.76
C HIS A 183 27.33 4.08 18.32
N PHE A 184 28.13 3.25 17.64
CA PHE A 184 29.55 3.48 17.35
C PHE A 184 29.86 3.90 15.91
N SER A 185 28.85 3.95 15.04
CA SER A 185 29.01 4.35 13.65
C SER A 185 29.27 5.86 13.57
N HIS A 186 30.54 6.23 13.54
CA HIS A 186 30.98 7.59 13.26
C HIS A 186 30.27 8.13 12.02
N HIS A 187 29.63 9.30 12.19
CA HIS A 187 29.09 10.16 11.15
C HIS A 187 29.78 9.96 9.79
N ARG A 188 29.17 9.19 8.88
CA ARG A 188 29.29 9.57 7.48
C ARG A 188 28.55 10.89 7.37
N THR A 189 29.30 11.92 7.01
CA THR A 189 28.81 13.26 6.71
C THR A 189 27.91 13.15 5.48
N PHE A 190 26.70 12.63 5.65
CA PHE A 190 25.63 12.91 4.72
C PHE A 190 25.44 14.43 4.79
N LEU A 191 25.46 15.07 3.63
CA LEU A 191 25.15 16.49 3.56
C LEU A 191 23.83 16.66 4.32
N SER A 192 23.89 17.52 5.34
CA SER A 192 22.76 18.00 6.12
C SER A 192 21.81 18.78 5.21
N THR A 193 21.25 18.14 4.20
CA THR A 193 19.99 18.54 3.63
C THR A 193 18.98 17.68 4.36
N ASP A 194 18.04 18.35 5.01
CA ASP A 194 16.95 17.78 5.82
C ASP A 194 15.97 16.91 5.01
N LYS A 195 16.40 16.39 3.84
CA LYS A 195 15.59 15.54 2.99
C LYS A 195 15.64 14.12 3.51
N ASP A 196 14.51 13.70 4.04
CA ASP A 196 14.18 12.39 4.59
C ASP A 196 14.45 11.20 3.64
N THR A 197 14.74 11.47 2.36
CA THR A 197 15.04 10.47 1.32
C THR A 197 16.42 9.81 1.44
N THR A 198 17.29 10.30 2.33
CA THR A 198 18.64 9.76 2.53
C THR A 198 18.76 8.83 3.74
N ARG A 199 17.73 8.76 4.59
CA ARG A 199 17.77 7.95 5.80
C ARG A 199 17.16 6.56 5.55
N PRO A 200 17.79 5.50 6.07
CA PRO A 200 17.22 4.17 5.95
C PRO A 200 15.91 4.05 6.72
N ARG A 201 14.99 3.25 6.18
CA ARG A 201 13.70 2.95 6.81
C ARG A 201 13.33 1.49 6.67
N MET A 202 12.52 1.02 7.61
CA MET A 202 11.95 -0.32 7.58
C MET A 202 10.47 -0.38 7.96
N PRO A 203 9.54 -0.03 7.06
CA PRO A 203 8.13 -0.32 7.28
C PRO A 203 7.87 -1.82 7.33
N LEU A 204 6.92 -2.23 8.16
CA LEU A 204 6.49 -3.60 8.33
C LEU A 204 5.01 -3.72 8.01
N SER A 205 4.66 -4.63 7.12
CA SER A 205 3.26 -4.94 6.79
C SER A 205 2.85 -6.31 7.30
N PHE A 206 1.57 -6.44 7.63
CA PHE A 206 0.92 -7.66 8.09
C PHE A 206 -0.23 -7.94 7.15
N GLU A 207 -0.07 -8.91 6.26
CA GLU A 207 -1.16 -9.39 5.41
C GLU A 207 -1.92 -10.48 6.16
N PHE A 208 -3.21 -10.26 6.41
CA PHE A 208 -4.05 -11.20 7.14
C PHE A 208 -4.75 -12.12 6.15
N THR A 209 -4.30 -13.38 6.08
CA THR A 209 -4.89 -14.40 5.20
C THR A 209 -5.76 -15.37 6.00
N ASP A 210 -6.53 -16.21 5.30
CA ASP A 210 -7.31 -17.29 5.94
C ASP A 210 -6.44 -18.31 6.69
N THR A 211 -5.16 -18.39 6.34
CA THR A 211 -4.21 -19.33 6.95
C THR A 211 -3.38 -18.71 8.07
N GLY A 212 -3.53 -17.41 8.32
CA GLY A 212 -2.79 -16.66 9.33
C GLY A 212 -2.18 -15.38 8.77
N VAL A 213 -1.27 -14.79 9.53
CA VAL A 213 -0.59 -13.53 9.18
C VAL A 213 0.71 -13.80 8.43
N VAL A 214 0.94 -13.06 7.35
CA VAL A 214 2.21 -13.04 6.60
C VAL A 214 2.89 -11.68 6.82
N PRO A 215 3.96 -11.61 7.62
CA PRO A 215 4.71 -10.38 7.79
C PRO A 215 5.57 -10.08 6.55
N LYS A 216 5.55 -8.83 6.09
CA LYS A 216 6.39 -8.33 4.99
C LYS A 216 7.23 -7.16 5.47
N VAL A 217 8.55 -7.27 5.37
CA VAL A 217 9.46 -6.17 5.73
C VAL A 217 9.85 -5.43 4.46
N TYR A 218 9.79 -4.11 4.52
CA TYR A 218 10.23 -3.23 3.45
C TYR A 218 11.50 -2.49 3.84
N PHE A 219 12.39 -2.27 2.88
CA PHE A 219 13.65 -1.57 3.07
C PHE A 219 13.71 -0.37 2.14
N TYR A 220 13.90 0.81 2.72
CA TYR A 220 14.38 1.99 1.99
C TYR A 220 15.87 2.10 2.26
N PRO A 221 16.75 1.68 1.34
CA PRO A 221 18.18 1.77 1.56
C PRO A 221 18.66 3.23 1.51
N PRO A 222 19.77 3.57 2.16
CA PRO A 222 20.38 4.88 2.03
C PRO A 222 20.91 5.08 0.60
N ALA A 223 20.70 6.27 0.04
CA ALA A 223 21.32 6.66 -1.23
C ALA A 223 22.84 6.87 -1.06
N GLN A 224 23.59 6.81 -2.16
CA GLN A 224 25.01 7.19 -2.13
C GLN A 224 25.16 8.69 -1.80
N ALA A 225 26.29 9.10 -1.22
CA ALA A 225 26.47 10.47 -0.68
C ALA A 225 26.29 11.61 -1.71
N HIS A 226 26.33 11.31 -3.01
CA HIS A 226 26.16 12.26 -4.11
C HIS A 226 24.84 12.07 -4.87
N GLU A 227 24.02 11.11 -4.47
CA GLU A 227 22.73 10.79 -5.08
C GLU A 227 21.59 11.26 -4.16
N SER A 228 20.48 11.69 -4.74
CA SER A 228 19.28 12.07 -3.99
C SER A 228 18.36 10.88 -3.68
N LYS A 229 18.54 9.77 -4.40
CA LYS A 229 17.77 8.52 -4.31
C LYS A 229 18.69 7.32 -4.55
N PRO A 230 18.35 6.13 -4.02
CA PRO A 230 19.11 4.91 -4.31
C PRO A 230 19.08 4.57 -5.81
N SER A 231 20.23 4.20 -6.37
CA SER A 231 20.31 3.68 -7.74
C SER A 231 19.82 2.22 -7.83
N LEU A 232 19.42 1.79 -9.03
CA LEU A 232 19.05 0.39 -9.30
C LEU A 232 20.16 -0.58 -8.86
N ALA A 233 21.43 -0.18 -9.02
CA ALA A 233 22.60 -0.96 -8.62
C ALA A 233 22.57 -1.39 -7.14
N ILE A 234 22.12 -0.52 -6.23
CA ILE A 234 22.00 -0.83 -4.80
C ILE A 234 21.07 -2.03 -4.57
N PHE A 235 19.94 -2.05 -5.26
CA PHE A 235 18.98 -3.15 -5.16
C PHE A 235 19.50 -4.41 -5.87
N THR A 236 20.08 -4.27 -7.06
CA THR A 236 20.55 -5.44 -7.81
C THR A 236 21.72 -6.14 -7.12
N ASP A 237 22.64 -5.38 -6.53
CA ASP A 237 23.78 -5.93 -5.78
C ASP A 237 23.32 -6.64 -4.51
N ALA A 238 22.24 -6.15 -3.88
CA ALA A 238 21.65 -6.80 -2.70
C ALA A 238 20.89 -8.09 -3.05
N ILE A 239 20.23 -8.17 -4.21
CA ILE A 239 19.44 -9.34 -4.63
C ILE A 239 20.33 -10.44 -5.21
N ARG A 240 21.45 -10.09 -5.88
CA ARG A 240 22.29 -11.06 -6.61
C ARG A 240 22.79 -12.25 -5.78
N PRO A 241 23.25 -12.11 -4.53
CA PRO A 241 23.64 -13.26 -3.72
C PRO A 241 22.48 -14.23 -3.43
N ILE A 242 21.24 -13.72 -3.35
CA ILE A 242 20.05 -14.54 -3.22
C ILE A 242 19.78 -15.27 -4.54
N SER A 243 19.86 -14.57 -5.68
CA SER A 243 19.56 -15.18 -6.98
C SER A 243 20.54 -16.30 -7.38
N GLU A 244 21.78 -16.27 -6.87
CA GLU A 244 22.78 -17.34 -7.04
C GLU A 244 22.39 -18.64 -6.31
N THR A 245 21.66 -18.54 -5.21
CA THR A 245 21.23 -19.70 -4.39
C THR A 245 19.79 -20.12 -4.66
N ASN A 246 18.94 -19.18 -5.06
CA ASN A 246 17.54 -19.35 -5.39
C ASN A 246 17.28 -18.66 -6.73
N PRO A 247 17.20 -19.37 -7.86
CA PRO A 247 17.04 -18.74 -9.17
C PRO A 247 15.81 -17.82 -9.25
N LEU A 248 16.02 -16.57 -9.66
CA LEU A 248 14.98 -15.54 -9.81
C LEU A 248 14.95 -15.01 -11.27
N PRO A 249 14.40 -15.78 -12.25
CA PRO A 249 14.38 -15.33 -13.65
C PRO A 249 13.58 -14.05 -13.87
N ALA A 250 12.45 -13.88 -13.17
CA ALA A 250 11.68 -12.64 -13.15
C ALA A 250 12.53 -11.39 -12.79
N PHE A 251 13.50 -11.53 -11.89
CA PHE A 251 14.39 -10.43 -11.52
C PHE A 251 15.31 -10.03 -12.68
N GLU A 252 15.86 -11.00 -13.41
CA GLU A 252 16.70 -10.72 -14.59
C GLU A 252 15.90 -10.07 -15.72
N GLU A 253 14.65 -10.50 -15.94
CA GLU A 253 13.76 -9.85 -16.92
C GLU A 253 13.38 -8.43 -16.51
N LEU A 254 13.16 -8.18 -15.21
CA LEU A 254 12.92 -6.83 -14.69
C LEU A 254 14.12 -5.92 -14.94
N VAL A 255 15.33 -6.37 -14.59
CA VAL A 255 16.57 -5.61 -14.84
C VAL A 255 16.72 -5.33 -16.33
N ALA A 256 16.51 -6.34 -17.19
CA ALA A 256 16.58 -6.17 -18.64
C ALA A 256 15.56 -5.16 -19.17
N PHE A 257 14.34 -5.13 -18.63
CA PHE A 257 13.32 -4.14 -18.99
C PHE A 257 13.72 -2.73 -18.57
N VAL A 258 14.18 -2.54 -17.33
CA VAL A 258 14.58 -1.23 -16.82
C VAL A 258 15.80 -0.68 -17.58
N ASP A 259 16.76 -1.52 -17.95
CA ASP A 259 17.98 -1.08 -18.65
C ASP A 259 17.77 -0.83 -20.15
N ASN A 260 16.87 -1.57 -20.81
CA ASN A 260 16.82 -1.62 -22.28
C ASN A 260 15.52 -1.10 -22.91
N HIS A 261 14.46 -0.85 -22.13
CA HIS A 261 13.19 -0.38 -22.68
C HIS A 261 12.99 1.14 -22.50
N PRO A 262 12.53 1.91 -23.52
CA PRO A 262 12.37 3.37 -23.43
C PRO A 262 11.47 3.85 -22.28
N VAL A 263 10.45 3.06 -21.92
CA VAL A 263 9.60 3.33 -20.76
C VAL A 263 10.23 2.78 -19.47
N GLY A 264 10.92 1.64 -19.55
CA GLY A 264 11.56 1.00 -18.40
C GLY A 264 12.63 1.89 -17.76
N VAL A 265 13.45 2.57 -18.57
CA VAL A 265 14.50 3.50 -18.10
C VAL A 265 13.97 4.71 -17.32
N THR A 266 12.65 4.93 -17.32
CA THR A 266 12.01 6.00 -16.53
C THR A 266 11.73 5.59 -15.08
N LEU A 267 11.83 4.29 -14.78
CA LEU A 267 11.61 3.74 -13.45
C LEU A 267 12.80 4.02 -12.54
N ASN A 268 12.52 4.58 -11.36
CA ASN A 268 13.47 4.83 -10.31
C ASN A 268 13.09 3.98 -9.10
N PRO A 269 13.85 2.92 -8.77
CA PRO A 269 13.63 2.12 -7.58
C PRO A 269 13.67 2.96 -6.29
N GLU A 270 12.76 2.71 -5.36
CA GLU A 270 12.67 3.45 -4.09
C GLU A 270 12.71 2.54 -2.87
N MET A 271 12.22 1.29 -2.99
CA MET A 271 12.04 0.38 -1.85
C MET A 271 12.07 -1.09 -2.30
N LEU A 272 12.59 -1.97 -1.44
CA LEU A 272 12.51 -3.43 -1.62
C LEU A 272 11.77 -4.06 -0.44
N GLY A 273 10.65 -4.73 -0.71
CA GLY A 273 9.94 -5.57 0.24
C GLY A 273 10.32 -7.05 0.13
N MET A 274 10.01 -7.81 1.17
CA MET A 274 10.12 -9.26 1.19
C MET A 274 9.13 -9.90 2.15
N ASP A 275 8.66 -11.10 1.82
CA ASP A 275 7.94 -11.93 2.78
C ASP A 275 8.90 -12.51 3.83
N CYS A 276 8.49 -12.51 5.10
CA CYS A 276 9.23 -13.15 6.19
C CYS A 276 8.83 -14.62 6.34
N VAL A 277 8.96 -15.39 5.27
CA VAL A 277 8.65 -16.84 5.21
C VAL A 277 9.86 -17.60 4.66
N GLU A 278 9.78 -18.93 4.60
CA GLU A 278 10.86 -19.76 4.08
C GLU A 278 11.32 -19.26 2.68
N PRO A 279 12.64 -19.12 2.43
CA PRO A 279 13.18 -18.58 1.18
C PRO A 279 12.64 -19.19 -0.12
N ALA A 280 12.27 -20.47 -0.11
CA ALA A 280 11.70 -21.15 -1.28
C ALA A 280 10.27 -20.66 -1.64
N GLN A 281 9.60 -19.98 -0.70
CA GLN A 281 8.24 -19.47 -0.83
C GLN A 281 8.17 -17.94 -0.75
N ALA A 282 9.25 -17.27 -0.36
CA ALA A 282 9.26 -15.83 -0.16
C ALA A 282 9.36 -15.08 -1.49
N SER A 283 8.46 -14.11 -1.71
CA SER A 283 8.57 -13.15 -2.81
C SER A 283 9.44 -11.95 -2.40
N LEU A 284 10.08 -11.33 -3.39
CA LEU A 284 10.67 -9.99 -3.27
C LEU A 284 9.77 -8.96 -3.97
N TYR A 285 9.66 -7.76 -3.42
CA TYR A 285 8.76 -6.71 -3.91
C TYR A 285 9.56 -5.44 -4.24
N LEU A 286 10.01 -5.27 -5.49
CA LEU A 286 10.74 -4.05 -5.87
C LEU A 286 9.75 -2.94 -6.23
N HIS A 287 9.70 -1.89 -5.43
CA HIS A 287 8.90 -0.71 -5.74
C HIS A 287 9.73 0.34 -6.47
N ALA A 288 9.19 0.85 -7.58
CA ALA A 288 9.80 1.88 -8.38
C ALA A 288 8.79 2.96 -8.78
N ARG A 289 9.28 4.17 -9.02
CA ARG A 289 8.49 5.33 -9.45
C ARG A 289 8.89 5.80 -10.83
N THR A 290 7.91 6.23 -11.61
CA THR A 290 8.15 6.96 -12.86
C THR A 290 7.41 8.30 -12.87
N PRO A 291 7.98 9.37 -13.45
CA PRO A 291 7.27 10.63 -13.66
C PRO A 291 6.24 10.56 -14.80
N VAL A 292 6.26 9.50 -15.61
CA VAL A 292 5.36 9.30 -16.75
C VAL A 292 4.05 8.66 -16.25
N THR A 293 2.93 9.26 -16.61
CA THR A 293 1.61 8.93 -16.05
C THR A 293 0.55 8.57 -17.09
N ASN A 294 0.83 8.76 -18.37
CA ASN A 294 -0.10 8.39 -19.43
C ASN A 294 -0.38 6.88 -19.46
N PHE A 295 -1.56 6.50 -19.96
CA PHE A 295 -2.03 5.11 -19.94
C PHE A 295 -1.21 4.18 -20.83
N GLU A 296 -0.66 4.67 -21.94
CA GLU A 296 0.26 3.87 -22.78
C GLU A 296 1.50 3.41 -21.98
N SER A 297 2.06 4.30 -21.14
CA SER A 297 3.17 3.95 -20.25
C SER A 297 2.76 2.96 -19.16
N ILE A 298 1.54 3.09 -18.62
CA ILE A 298 0.97 2.15 -17.65
C ILE A 298 0.95 0.75 -18.25
N ILE A 299 0.33 0.57 -19.41
CA ILE A 299 0.23 -0.75 -20.06
C ILE A 299 1.60 -1.30 -20.41
N THR A 300 2.50 -0.44 -20.88
CA THR A 300 3.87 -0.84 -21.21
C THR A 300 4.60 -1.40 -19.99
N ILE A 301 4.48 -0.76 -18.82
CA ILE A 301 5.14 -1.22 -17.59
C ILE A 301 4.45 -2.48 -17.04
N MET A 302 3.12 -2.48 -16.97
CA MET A 302 2.34 -3.61 -16.47
C MET A 302 2.53 -4.88 -17.31
N ALA A 303 2.75 -4.74 -18.62
CA ALA A 303 3.05 -5.86 -19.52
C ALA A 303 4.56 -6.13 -19.69
N LEU A 304 5.42 -5.43 -18.94
CA LEU A 304 6.89 -5.51 -19.01
C LEU A 304 7.44 -5.38 -20.44
N GLY A 305 6.92 -4.41 -21.20
CA GLY A 305 7.26 -4.17 -22.59
C GLY A 305 6.67 -5.20 -23.56
N GLY A 306 5.54 -5.81 -23.20
CA GLY A 306 4.83 -6.81 -24.01
C GLY A 306 5.31 -8.25 -23.81
N ARG A 307 6.05 -8.53 -22.73
CA ARG A 307 6.46 -9.89 -22.33
C ARG A 307 5.32 -10.66 -21.66
N VAL A 308 4.42 -9.94 -20.99
CA VAL A 308 3.19 -10.51 -20.45
C VAL A 308 2.11 -10.43 -21.53
N HIS A 309 1.34 -11.50 -21.70
CA HIS A 309 0.32 -11.64 -22.74
C HIS A 309 -1.07 -11.90 -22.14
N ALA A 310 -2.11 -11.85 -22.99
CA ALA A 310 -3.49 -12.14 -22.61
C ALA A 310 -4.06 -11.23 -21.51
N MET A 311 -3.81 -9.92 -21.63
CA MET A 311 -4.24 -8.91 -20.66
C MET A 311 -5.33 -7.98 -21.20
N ASP A 312 -5.83 -8.21 -22.42
CA ASP A 312 -6.67 -7.25 -23.14
C ASP A 312 -7.93 -6.84 -22.35
N MET A 313 -8.60 -7.80 -21.71
CA MET A 313 -9.77 -7.53 -20.87
C MET A 313 -9.41 -6.75 -19.60
N ALA A 314 -8.36 -7.19 -18.88
CA ALA A 314 -7.90 -6.53 -17.67
C ALA A 314 -7.41 -5.09 -17.94
N ILE A 315 -6.82 -4.83 -19.11
CA ILE A 315 -6.43 -3.49 -19.59
C ILE A 315 -7.68 -2.60 -19.79
N MET A 316 -8.75 -3.15 -20.38
CA MET A 316 -10.01 -2.40 -20.53
C MET A 316 -10.66 -2.11 -19.17
N GLU A 317 -10.67 -3.08 -18.25
CA GLU A 317 -11.17 -2.87 -16.89
C GLU A 317 -10.35 -1.82 -16.14
N LEU A 318 -9.02 -1.84 -16.29
CA LEU A 318 -8.14 -0.84 -15.69
C LEU A 318 -8.44 0.56 -16.23
N TRP A 319 -8.62 0.69 -17.54
CA TRP A 319 -9.01 1.96 -18.16
C TRP A 319 -10.36 2.48 -17.62
N GLU A 320 -11.35 1.60 -17.52
CA GLU A 320 -12.67 1.94 -16.99
C GLU A 320 -12.58 2.39 -15.53
N LEU A 321 -11.87 1.65 -14.68
CA LEU A 321 -11.62 2.00 -13.28
C LEU A 321 -10.98 3.38 -13.17
N LEU A 322 -9.89 3.65 -13.91
CA LEU A 322 -9.20 4.94 -13.92
C LEU A 322 -10.14 6.08 -14.30
N CYS A 323 -10.99 5.87 -15.31
CA CYS A 323 -11.98 6.86 -15.71
C CYS A 323 -12.98 7.16 -14.59
N PHE A 324 -13.41 6.15 -13.83
CA PHE A 324 -14.33 6.34 -12.72
C PHE A 324 -13.71 7.02 -11.50
N VAL A 325 -12.51 6.62 -11.09
CA VAL A 325 -11.89 7.11 -9.85
C VAL A 325 -11.14 8.43 -10.04
N LEU A 326 -10.54 8.66 -11.20
CA LEU A 326 -9.77 9.89 -11.48
C LEU A 326 -10.61 10.98 -12.15
N ARG A 327 -11.71 10.59 -12.82
CA ARG A 327 -12.57 11.50 -13.60
C ARG A 327 -11.78 12.49 -14.46
N PRO A 328 -10.82 12.03 -15.29
CA PRO A 328 -9.87 12.92 -15.93
C PRO A 328 -10.61 13.94 -16.81
N LYS A 329 -10.68 15.19 -16.35
CA LYS A 329 -11.29 16.30 -17.11
C LYS A 329 -10.22 16.93 -17.98
N SER A 330 -10.37 16.83 -19.29
CA SER A 330 -9.66 17.71 -20.23
C SER A 330 -10.60 18.88 -20.59
N LEU A 331 -10.10 20.12 -20.50
CA LEU A 331 -10.89 21.33 -20.74
C LEU A 331 -11.42 21.43 -22.19
N ASP A 332 -10.71 20.84 -23.16
CA ASP A 332 -10.91 21.15 -24.58
C ASP A 332 -11.04 19.92 -25.51
N ARG A 333 -10.88 18.70 -24.99
CA ARG A 333 -11.01 17.44 -25.77
C ARG A 333 -11.26 16.22 -24.89
N MET A 334 -11.59 15.08 -25.49
CA MET A 334 -11.64 13.82 -24.76
C MET A 334 -10.24 13.38 -24.33
N PHE A 335 -10.08 12.94 -23.08
CA PHE A 335 -8.84 12.36 -22.55
C PHE A 335 -8.49 11.08 -23.32
N SER A 336 -7.25 10.98 -23.78
CA SER A 336 -6.74 9.87 -24.58
C SER A 336 -5.64 9.10 -23.85
N TRP A 337 -5.28 7.92 -24.34
CA TRP A 337 -4.29 7.05 -23.68
C TRP A 337 -2.88 7.65 -23.61
N GLY A 338 -2.51 8.52 -24.54
CA GLY A 338 -1.22 9.20 -24.57
C GLY A 338 -1.18 10.50 -23.77
N ASP A 339 -2.31 10.96 -23.21
CA ASP A 339 -2.34 12.15 -22.37
C ASP A 339 -1.84 11.82 -20.95
N GLU A 340 -1.00 12.67 -20.38
CA GLU A 340 -0.60 12.58 -18.97
C GLU A 340 -1.82 12.77 -18.05
N LEU A 341 -1.84 12.06 -16.91
CA LEU A 341 -2.96 12.16 -15.96
C LEU A 341 -3.12 13.60 -15.47
N PRO A 342 -4.35 14.14 -15.48
CA PRO A 342 -4.59 15.48 -14.97
C PRO A 342 -4.39 15.51 -13.45
N VAL A 343 -3.68 16.53 -12.98
CA VAL A 343 -3.48 16.77 -11.55
C VAL A 343 -4.70 17.53 -11.02
N TRP A 344 -5.38 16.95 -10.03
CA TRP A 344 -6.48 17.60 -9.33
C TRP A 344 -5.97 18.45 -8.18
N ASN A 345 -5.05 17.89 -7.40
CA ASN A 345 -4.52 18.50 -6.20
C ASN A 345 -3.01 18.73 -6.39
N ALA A 346 -2.62 19.99 -6.55
CA ALA A 346 -1.23 20.40 -6.66
C ALA A 346 -0.84 21.15 -5.38
N HIS A 347 -0.49 20.42 -4.33
CA HIS A 347 0.12 21.05 -3.16
C HIS A 347 1.63 21.15 -3.36
N ALA A 348 2.22 22.28 -2.97
CA ALA A 348 3.65 22.58 -3.16
C ALA A 348 4.58 21.68 -2.34
N GLU A 349 4.03 20.90 -1.40
CA GLU A 349 4.75 19.96 -0.53
C GLU A 349 4.69 18.50 -1.06
N ASP A 350 3.89 18.22 -2.11
CA ASP A 350 3.60 16.86 -2.62
C ASP A 350 4.54 16.40 -3.75
N ASP A 351 5.84 16.70 -3.67
CA ASP A 351 6.82 16.08 -4.57
C ASP A 351 6.83 14.54 -4.40
N GLU A 352 6.49 14.04 -3.19
CA GLU A 352 6.45 12.61 -2.89
C GLU A 352 5.30 11.88 -3.61
N GLU A 353 4.20 12.55 -3.97
CA GLU A 353 3.04 11.94 -4.65
C GLU A 353 3.05 12.19 -6.16
N GLN A 354 4.10 12.80 -6.70
CA GLN A 354 4.26 13.00 -8.14
C GLN A 354 4.60 11.69 -8.85
N GLY A 355 3.95 11.47 -10.00
CA GLY A 355 4.18 10.32 -10.85
C GLY A 355 3.39 9.09 -10.43
N LEU A 356 3.71 7.95 -11.03
CA LEU A 356 3.11 6.66 -10.71
C LEU A 356 4.13 5.75 -10.01
N ARG A 357 3.64 4.89 -9.12
CA ARG A 357 4.43 3.87 -8.44
C ARG A 357 4.02 2.49 -8.95
N TYR A 358 5.00 1.61 -9.07
CA TYR A 358 4.79 0.21 -9.45
C TYR A 358 5.52 -0.68 -8.45
N CYS A 359 4.91 -1.80 -8.09
CA CYS A 359 5.56 -2.89 -7.39
C CYS A 359 5.76 -4.05 -8.37
N PHE A 360 6.98 -4.56 -8.43
CA PHE A 360 7.34 -5.77 -9.16
C PHE A 360 7.54 -6.89 -8.14
N GLU A 361 6.59 -7.82 -8.09
CA GLU A 361 6.68 -9.02 -7.27
C GLU A 361 7.48 -10.09 -8.01
N ILE A 362 8.58 -10.51 -7.39
CA ILE A 362 9.55 -11.47 -7.91
C ILE A 362 9.41 -12.73 -7.05
N THR A 363 8.58 -13.65 -7.53
CA THR A 363 8.37 -14.94 -6.89
C THR A 363 9.37 -15.98 -7.41
N PRO A 364 9.94 -16.84 -6.54
CA PRO A 364 10.80 -17.94 -6.96
C PRO A 364 10.13 -18.83 -8.02
N GLY A 365 10.83 -19.07 -9.13
CA GLY A 365 10.35 -19.89 -10.24
C GLY A 365 9.46 -19.17 -11.27
N SER A 366 9.05 -17.92 -11.03
CA SER A 366 8.34 -17.12 -12.03
C SER A 366 9.28 -16.55 -13.08
N GLU A 367 8.91 -16.67 -14.35
CA GLU A 367 9.70 -16.18 -15.50
C GLU A 367 9.64 -14.65 -15.65
N VAL A 368 8.52 -14.04 -15.25
CA VAL A 368 8.29 -12.59 -15.27
C VAL A 368 7.70 -12.16 -13.93
N PRO A 369 8.00 -10.93 -13.46
CA PRO A 369 7.41 -10.41 -12.24
C PRO A 369 5.93 -10.11 -12.43
N GLU A 370 5.14 -10.29 -11.37
CA GLU A 370 3.81 -9.72 -11.32
C GLU A 370 3.91 -8.21 -11.03
N VAL A 371 3.12 -7.40 -11.74
CA VAL A 371 3.21 -5.95 -11.65
C VAL A 371 1.94 -5.38 -11.06
N THR A 372 2.10 -4.60 -9.99
CA THR A 372 1.02 -3.85 -9.35
C THR A 372 1.25 -2.36 -9.52
N LEU A 373 0.33 -1.67 -10.19
CA LEU A 373 0.30 -0.21 -10.29
C LEU A 373 -0.31 0.37 -9.00
N TYR A 374 0.29 1.43 -8.46
CA TYR A 374 -0.25 2.23 -7.36
C TYR A 374 -0.49 3.66 -7.86
N ILE A 375 -1.76 4.04 -8.03
CA ILE A 375 -2.17 5.38 -8.47
C ILE A 375 -2.41 6.26 -7.24
N PRO A 376 -1.68 7.38 -7.06
CA PRO A 376 -1.89 8.28 -5.94
C PRO A 376 -3.13 9.15 -6.20
N VAL A 377 -4.31 8.65 -5.79
CA VAL A 377 -5.61 9.33 -5.94
C VAL A 377 -5.75 10.55 -5.04
N VAL A 378 -4.87 10.73 -4.07
CA VAL A 378 -4.68 12.02 -3.37
C VAL A 378 -4.30 13.14 -4.34
N ARG A 379 -3.51 12.85 -5.38
CA ARG A 379 -3.03 13.81 -6.37
C ARG A 379 -3.86 13.83 -7.64
N TYR A 380 -4.12 12.65 -8.20
CA TYR A 380 -4.79 12.47 -9.50
C TYR A 380 -6.29 12.22 -9.38
N GLY A 381 -6.83 12.11 -8.16
CA GLY A 381 -8.27 11.98 -7.90
C GLY A 381 -8.84 13.28 -7.30
N PRO A 382 -10.13 13.60 -7.54
CA PRO A 382 -10.72 14.86 -7.08
C PRO A 382 -10.81 14.96 -5.55
N ALA A 383 -11.57 14.06 -4.93
CA ALA A 383 -11.82 13.97 -3.48
C ALA A 383 -12.11 12.51 -3.10
N ASP A 384 -12.01 12.18 -1.80
CA ASP A 384 -12.24 10.80 -1.34
C ASP A 384 -13.65 10.29 -1.66
N GLU A 385 -14.67 11.14 -1.53
CA GLU A 385 -16.05 10.80 -1.89
C GLU A 385 -16.18 10.48 -3.39
N ASP A 386 -15.51 11.24 -4.25
CA ASP A 386 -15.54 11.00 -5.70
C ASP A 386 -14.83 9.70 -6.08
N VAL A 387 -13.69 9.41 -5.43
CA VAL A 387 -12.96 8.14 -5.60
C VAL A 387 -13.81 6.98 -5.13
N ALA A 388 -14.48 7.11 -3.97
CA ALA A 388 -15.36 6.08 -3.42
C ALA A 388 -16.56 5.80 -4.32
N VAL A 389 -17.22 6.84 -4.85
CA VAL A 389 -18.31 6.70 -5.85
C VAL A 389 -17.80 6.01 -7.12
N GLY A 390 -16.59 6.35 -7.58
CA GLY A 390 -15.97 5.72 -8.74
C GLY A 390 -15.71 4.23 -8.54
N LEU A 391 -15.12 3.88 -7.39
CA LEU A 391 -14.85 2.49 -6.99
C LEU A 391 -16.15 1.70 -6.80
N GLU A 392 -17.15 2.27 -6.13
CA GLU A 392 -18.47 1.65 -5.97
C GLU A 392 -19.12 1.33 -7.32
N ARG A 393 -19.06 2.27 -8.27
CA ARG A 393 -19.60 2.06 -9.61
C ARG A 393 -18.90 0.89 -10.31
N PHE A 394 -17.57 0.87 -10.26
CA PHE A 394 -16.76 -0.20 -10.82
C PHE A 394 -17.12 -1.57 -10.23
N LEU A 395 -17.16 -1.67 -8.89
CA LEU A 395 -17.51 -2.91 -8.19
C LEU A 395 -18.94 -3.37 -8.50
N LYS A 396 -19.90 -2.44 -8.60
CA LYS A 396 -21.28 -2.77 -8.97
C LYS A 396 -21.40 -3.36 -10.38
N GLN A 397 -20.61 -2.87 -11.34
CA GLN A 397 -20.57 -3.44 -12.69
C GLN A 397 -20.05 -4.88 -12.70
N ARG A 398 -19.21 -5.24 -11.73
CA ARG A 398 -18.67 -6.59 -11.52
C ARG A 398 -19.54 -7.48 -10.62
N GLY A 399 -20.71 -7.00 -10.20
CA GLY A 399 -21.59 -7.74 -9.28
C GLY A 399 -21.07 -7.81 -7.84
N GLN A 400 -20.10 -6.97 -7.48
CA GLN A 400 -19.41 -6.94 -6.20
C GLN A 400 -19.91 -5.81 -5.29
N ALA A 401 -21.22 -5.49 -5.37
CA ALA A 401 -21.81 -4.37 -4.66
C ALA A 401 -21.63 -4.44 -3.13
N GLN A 402 -21.58 -5.64 -2.55
CA GLN A 402 -21.41 -5.80 -1.10
C GLN A 402 -20.09 -5.23 -0.58
N PHE A 403 -19.01 -5.29 -1.37
CA PHE A 403 -17.70 -4.78 -0.96
C PHE A 403 -17.65 -3.25 -0.99
N ALA A 404 -18.43 -2.63 -1.88
CA ALA A 404 -18.56 -1.17 -1.92
C ALA A 404 -19.26 -0.62 -0.66
N ASP A 405 -20.30 -1.31 -0.16
CA ASP A 405 -21.02 -0.89 1.05
C ASP A 405 -20.10 -0.94 2.30
N GLY A 406 -19.28 -1.99 2.43
CA GLY A 406 -18.28 -2.10 3.49
C GLY A 406 -17.20 -1.02 3.38
N PHE A 407 -16.72 -0.77 2.15
CA PHE A 407 -15.76 0.29 1.87
C PHE A 407 -16.24 1.66 2.33
N TRP A 408 -17.50 2.02 2.05
CA TRP A 408 -18.09 3.27 2.53
C TRP A 408 -18.14 3.38 4.05
N ARG A 409 -18.44 2.29 4.77
CA ARG A 409 -18.47 2.31 6.24
C ARG A 409 -17.09 2.56 6.84
N VAL A 410 -16.06 1.92 6.30
CA VAL A 410 -14.67 2.17 6.70
C VAL A 410 -14.23 3.58 6.35
N LEU A 411 -14.51 4.06 5.13
CA LEU A 411 -14.14 5.41 4.72
C LEU A 411 -14.76 6.46 5.64
N ASN A 412 -16.05 6.33 5.94
CA ASN A 412 -16.76 7.23 6.86
C ASN A 412 -16.13 7.20 8.26
N MET A 413 -15.82 6.01 8.77
CA MET A 413 -15.19 5.82 10.08
C MET A 413 -13.78 6.45 10.14
N LEU A 414 -12.94 6.22 9.13
CA LEU A 414 -11.58 6.78 9.08
C LEU A 414 -11.57 8.30 8.84
N SER A 415 -12.66 8.83 8.28
CA SER A 415 -12.86 10.27 8.09
C SER A 415 -13.39 10.97 9.34
N GLU A 416 -13.80 10.22 10.38
CA GLU A 416 -14.31 10.83 11.61
C GLU A 416 -13.23 11.69 12.28
N GLY A 417 -13.55 12.97 12.49
CA GLY A 417 -12.65 13.93 13.14
C GLY A 417 -11.79 14.74 12.16
N LEU A 418 -11.80 14.43 10.86
CA LEU A 418 -11.32 15.35 9.83
C LEU A 418 -12.29 16.53 9.73
N THR A 419 -11.74 17.75 9.73
CA THR A 419 -12.52 18.95 9.44
C THR A 419 -12.52 19.23 7.93
N ASP A 420 -13.54 19.89 7.39
CA ASP A 420 -13.56 20.31 5.96
C ASP A 420 -12.33 21.17 5.56
N SER A 421 -11.60 21.72 6.55
CA SER A 421 -10.36 22.46 6.37
C SER A 421 -9.09 21.61 6.37
N ASP A 422 -9.15 20.34 6.78
CA ASP A 422 -8.01 19.43 6.72
C ASP A 422 -7.87 18.93 5.29
N SER A 423 -6.78 19.32 4.61
CA SER A 423 -6.42 18.79 3.28
C SER A 423 -6.02 17.30 3.30
N ARG A 424 -6.23 16.60 4.42
CA ARG A 424 -5.80 15.23 4.62
C ARG A 424 -6.82 14.28 4.00
N ARG A 425 -6.35 13.48 3.05
CA ARG A 425 -7.13 12.44 2.36
C ARG A 425 -6.98 11.11 3.09
N VAL A 426 -8.08 10.39 3.26
CA VAL A 426 -8.08 9.02 3.78
C VAL A 426 -7.66 8.05 2.69
N VAL A 427 -8.22 8.16 1.47
CA VAL A 427 -7.84 7.28 0.37
C VAL A 427 -6.64 7.88 -0.34
N THR A 428 -5.47 7.28 -0.13
CA THR A 428 -4.22 7.81 -0.68
C THR A 428 -3.90 7.22 -2.05
N HIS A 429 -4.11 5.91 -2.19
CA HIS A 429 -3.84 5.19 -3.43
C HIS A 429 -4.95 4.19 -3.79
N ILE A 430 -5.10 3.95 -5.09
CA ILE A 430 -5.74 2.74 -5.61
C ILE A 430 -4.64 1.91 -6.26
N ALA A 431 -4.46 0.68 -5.79
CA ALA A 431 -3.55 -0.28 -6.38
C ALA A 431 -4.28 -1.25 -7.31
N CYS A 432 -3.62 -1.68 -8.37
CA CYS A 432 -4.19 -2.45 -9.47
C CYS A 432 -3.19 -3.50 -9.93
N SER A 433 -3.57 -4.77 -9.89
CA SER A 433 -2.75 -5.91 -10.32
C SER A 433 -3.47 -6.66 -11.42
N LEU A 434 -2.77 -7.01 -12.51
CA LEU A 434 -3.36 -7.74 -13.63
C LEU A 434 -2.99 -9.21 -13.49
N HIS A 435 -3.99 -10.07 -13.28
CA HIS A 435 -3.80 -11.52 -13.16
C HIS A 435 -4.47 -12.21 -14.36
N GLY A 436 -3.72 -12.36 -15.45
CA GLY A 436 -4.28 -12.84 -16.72
C GLY A 436 -5.35 -11.90 -17.25
N GLU A 437 -6.60 -12.36 -17.30
CA GLU A 437 -7.74 -11.58 -17.80
C GLU A 437 -8.46 -10.78 -16.71
N SER A 438 -8.11 -10.93 -15.42
CA SER A 438 -8.74 -10.22 -14.32
C SER A 438 -7.91 -9.06 -13.78
N LEU A 439 -8.60 -8.08 -13.21
CA LEU A 439 -8.03 -6.95 -12.50
C LEU A 439 -8.37 -7.03 -11.01
N ASP A 440 -7.36 -7.18 -10.17
CA ASP A 440 -7.49 -7.01 -8.72
C ASP A 440 -7.34 -5.54 -8.35
N VAL A 441 -8.15 -5.09 -7.39
CA VAL A 441 -8.18 -3.69 -6.94
C VAL A 441 -7.95 -3.62 -5.43
N THR A 442 -7.03 -2.77 -5.01
CA THR A 442 -6.74 -2.51 -3.60
C THR A 442 -6.93 -1.05 -3.28
N ALA A 443 -7.68 -0.74 -2.23
CA ALA A 443 -7.74 0.62 -1.69
C ALA A 443 -6.70 0.78 -0.57
N CYS A 444 -5.81 1.76 -0.69
CA CYS A 444 -4.86 2.13 0.36
C CYS A 444 -5.39 3.33 1.14
N LEU A 445 -5.45 3.17 2.46
CA LEU A 445 -6.14 4.05 3.38
C LEU A 445 -5.20 4.52 4.48
N GLU A 446 -5.30 5.79 4.84
CA GLU A 446 -4.57 6.39 5.94
C GLU A 446 -5.54 6.93 7.00
N PRO A 447 -5.47 6.45 8.24
CA PRO A 447 -6.30 6.99 9.31
C PRO A 447 -5.93 8.44 9.64
N ALA A 448 -6.94 9.22 10.00
CA ALA A 448 -6.77 10.52 10.63
C ALA A 448 -6.20 10.36 12.05
N ILE A 449 -4.88 10.25 12.17
CA ILE A 449 -4.20 10.21 13.48
C ILE A 449 -3.79 11.63 13.85
N LEU A 450 -4.14 12.03 15.08
CA LEU A 450 -3.68 13.28 15.68
C LEU A 450 -2.15 13.28 15.75
N HIS A 451 -1.53 14.35 15.28
CA HIS A 451 -0.09 14.59 15.43
C HIS A 451 0.13 15.60 16.54
N SER A 452 1.22 15.48 17.33
CA SER A 452 1.54 16.57 18.24
C SER A 452 1.93 17.80 17.42
N ARG A 453 1.20 18.91 17.55
CA ARG A 453 1.75 20.21 17.13
C ARG A 453 2.78 20.59 18.17
N ASP A 454 4.05 20.29 17.92
CA ASP A 454 5.11 20.78 18.80
C ASP A 454 5.36 22.27 18.50
N ASP A 455 5.34 23.07 19.57
CA ASP A 455 5.60 24.52 19.66
C ASP A 455 7.02 24.94 19.23
#